data_AF-A0A7W7W093-F1
#
_entry.id   AF-A0A7W7W093-F1
#
_cell.length_a   1.000
_cell.length_b   1.000
_cell.length_c   1.000
_cell.angle_alpha   90.00
_cell.angle_beta   90.00
_cell.angle_gamma   90.00
#
_symmetry.space_group_name_H-M   'P 1'
#
loop_
_entity.id
_entity.type
_entity.pdbx_description
1 polymer ?
#
loop_
_entity_poly.entity_id
_entity_poly.type
_entity_poly.pdbx_seq_one_letter_code
_entity_poly.pdbx_strand_id
1 'polypeptide(L)'
;MAKSLTAQELRDHSQEDLVSKLKEAKEELFNLRFQAATGQLDNHSRLRTVKREIARIYTVMREHELGIMPLAGESAEKAKEAAE
;
A
#
# COMPACT_ATOMS: atom_id res chain seq x y z
N MET A 1 -1.52 -17.87 -10.88
CA MET A 1 -1.84 -17.13 -9.64
C MET A 1 -1.14 -15.78 -9.74
N ALA A 2 -1.87 -14.67 -9.97
CA ALA A 2 -1.24 -13.35 -10.00
C ALA A 2 -0.66 -13.05 -8.61
N LYS A 3 0.64 -12.76 -8.55
CA LYS A 3 1.38 -12.48 -7.32
C LYS A 3 0.77 -11.23 -6.65
N SER A 4 -0.14 -11.43 -5.69
CA SER A 4 -0.70 -10.32 -4.91
C SER A 4 0.35 -9.84 -3.92
N LEU A 5 0.55 -8.53 -3.83
CA LEU A 5 1.47 -7.93 -2.85
C LEU A 5 1.12 -8.43 -1.44
N THR A 6 2.03 -9.17 -0.84
CA THR A 6 1.81 -9.75 0.50
C THR A 6 2.03 -8.69 1.56
N ALA A 7 1.39 -8.86 2.72
CA ALA A 7 1.59 -7.93 3.84
C ALA A 7 3.03 -7.97 4.39
N GLN A 8 3.79 -9.04 4.12
CA GLN A 8 5.21 -9.10 4.48
C GLN A 8 6.03 -8.20 3.56
N GLU A 9 5.89 -8.36 2.24
CA GLU A 9 6.58 -7.51 1.25
C GLU A 9 6.25 -6.01 1.47
N LEU A 10 5.02 -5.67 1.86
CA LEU A 10 4.63 -4.30 2.17
C LEU A 10 5.31 -3.70 3.41
N ARG A 11 5.67 -4.53 4.40
CA ARG A 11 6.30 -4.06 5.63
C ARG A 11 7.78 -3.70 5.47
N ASP A 12 8.41 -4.22 4.43
CA ASP A 12 9.81 -3.93 4.11
C ASP A 12 9.98 -2.60 3.34
N HIS A 13 8.88 -1.95 2.95
CA HIS A 13 8.90 -0.69 2.19
C HIS A 13 8.95 0.54 3.10
N SER A 14 9.52 1.63 2.58
CA SER A 14 9.48 2.93 3.25
C SER A 14 8.09 3.54 3.23
N GLN A 15 7.82 4.49 4.13
CA GLN A 15 6.54 5.18 4.19
C GLN A 15 6.23 5.94 2.88
N GLU A 16 7.24 6.51 2.23
CA GLU A 16 7.11 7.19 0.95
C GLU A 16 6.77 6.22 -0.19
N ASP A 17 7.37 5.04 -0.19
CA ASP A 17 7.05 3.97 -1.15
C ASP A 17 5.61 3.48 -0.98
N LEU A 18 5.16 3.32 0.27
CA LEU A 18 3.78 2.92 0.58
C LEU A 18 2.77 3.93 0.06
N VAL A 19 3.03 5.23 0.24
CA VAL A 19 2.19 6.30 -0.29
C VAL A 19 2.16 6.29 -1.83
N SER A 20 3.30 6.05 -2.46
CA SER A 20 3.40 5.98 -3.93
C SER A 20 2.61 4.81 -4.48
N LYS A 21 2.78 3.61 -3.92
CA LYS A 21 1.99 2.41 -4.27
C LYS A 21 0.50 2.58 -4.03
N LEU A 22 0.12 3.32 -2.99
CA LEU A 22 -1.28 3.63 -2.70
C LEU A 22 -1.91 4.46 -3.82
N LYS A 23 -1.18 5.45 -4.36
CA LYS A 23 -1.66 6.28 -5.48
C LYS A 23 -1.86 5.42 -6.73
N GLU A 24 -0.86 4.62 -7.10
CA GLU A 24 -0.94 3.71 -8.24
C GLU A 24 -2.14 2.75 -8.14
N ALA A 25 -2.32 2.12 -6.96
CA ALA A 25 -3.44 1.21 -6.74
C ALA A 25 -4.82 1.89 -6.81
N LYS A 26 -4.91 3.18 -6.43
CA LYS A 26 -6.15 3.96 -6.56
C LYS A 26 -6.45 4.32 -8.01
N GLU A 27 -5.44 4.69 -8.80
CA GLU A 27 -5.59 4.95 -10.22
C GLU A 27 -6.02 3.68 -10.97
N GLU A 28 -5.40 2.53 -10.65
CA GLU A 28 -5.81 1.24 -11.20
C GLU A 28 -7.27 0.92 -10.83
N LEU A 29 -7.66 1.13 -9.57
CA LEU A 29 -9.03 0.92 -9.13
C LEU A 29 -10.02 1.81 -9.88
N PHE A 30 -9.66 3.06 -10.17
CA PHE A 30 -10.47 3.98 -10.95
C PHE A 30 -10.66 3.47 -12.39
N ASN A 31 -9.58 3.08 -13.06
CA ASN A 31 -9.63 2.53 -14.41
C ASN A 31 -10.45 1.23 -14.47
N LEU A 32 -10.28 0.32 -13.51
CA LEU A 32 -11.05 -0.92 -13.42
C LEU A 32 -12.53 -0.67 -13.16
N ARG A 33 -12.88 0.36 -12.37
CA ARG A 33 -14.30 0.76 -12.18
C ARG A 33 -14.90 1.34 -13.46
N PHE A 34 -14.11 2.11 -14.21
CA PHE A 34 -14.55 2.63 -15.50
C PHE A 34 -14.80 1.50 -16.51
N GLN A 35 -13.85 0.57 -16.64
CA GLN A 35 -13.99 -0.63 -17.48
C GLN A 35 -15.16 -1.53 -17.06
N ALA A 36 -15.40 -1.64 -15.75
CA ALA A 36 -16.55 -2.39 -15.23
C ALA A 36 -17.89 -1.73 -15.60
N ALA A 37 -17.94 -0.40 -15.57
CA ALA A 37 -19.14 0.36 -15.96
C ALA A 37 -19.42 0.30 -17.47
N THR A 38 -18.37 0.25 -18.31
CA THR A 38 -18.51 0.07 -19.76
C THR A 38 -18.76 -1.38 -20.18
N GLY A 39 -18.71 -2.33 -19.23
CA GLY A 39 -18.92 -3.76 -19.51
C GLY A 39 -17.76 -4.43 -20.26
N GLN A 40 -16.61 -3.76 -20.38
CA GLN A 40 -15.41 -4.26 -21.09
C GLN A 40 -14.37 -4.87 -20.12
N LEU A 41 -14.78 -5.19 -18.89
CA LEU A 41 -13.86 -5.71 -17.88
C LEU A 41 -13.66 -7.21 -18.05
N ASP A 42 -12.49 -7.61 -18.57
CA ASP A 42 -12.16 -9.03 -18.74
C ASP A 42 -11.98 -9.77 -17.41
N ASN A 43 -11.46 -9.09 -16.38
CA ASN A 43 -11.08 -9.73 -15.11
C ASN A 43 -11.70 -9.07 -13.87
N HIS A 44 -12.91 -9.51 -13.52
CA HIS A 44 -13.60 -9.10 -12.29
C HIS A 44 -12.85 -9.44 -11.00
N SER A 45 -11.97 -10.44 -11.01
CA SER A 45 -11.19 -10.80 -9.80
C SER A 45 -10.17 -9.72 -9.45
N ARG A 46 -9.68 -8.95 -10.44
CA ARG A 46 -8.69 -7.89 -10.22
C ARG A 46 -9.25 -6.76 -9.35
N LEU A 47 -10.52 -6.39 -9.50
CA LEU A 47 -11.20 -5.43 -8.63
C LEU A 47 -11.10 -5.81 -7.15
N ARG A 48 -11.29 -7.10 -6.82
CA ARG A 48 -11.18 -7.59 -5.45
C ARG A 48 -9.73 -7.54 -4.96
N THR A 49 -8.78 -7.90 -5.82
CA THR A 49 -7.35 -7.89 -5.49
C THR A 49 -6.86 -6.48 -5.20
N VAL A 50 -7.14 -5.50 -6.07
CA VAL A 50 -6.73 -4.10 -5.88
C VAL A 50 -7.35 -3.48 -4.62
N LYS A 51 -8.63 -3.77 -4.33
CA LYS A 51 -9.26 -3.35 -3.06
C LYS A 51 -8.52 -3.90 -1.83
N ARG A 52 -8.08 -5.17 -1.89
CA ARG A 52 -7.32 -5.80 -0.80
C ARG A 52 -5.90 -5.23 -0.70
N GLU A 53 -5.27 -4.91 -1.82
CA GLU A 53 -3.95 -4.26 -1.83
C GLU A 53 -4.02 -2.89 -1.15
N ILE A 54 -4.99 -2.05 -1.51
CA ILE A 54 -5.22 -0.74 -0.85
C ILE A 54 -5.44 -0.92 0.65
N ALA A 55 -6.30 -1.87 1.06
CA ALA A 55 -6.55 -2.12 2.48
C ALA A 55 -5.28 -2.53 3.23
N ARG A 56 -4.45 -3.42 2.65
CA ARG A 56 -3.18 -3.85 3.24
C ARG A 56 -2.21 -2.68 3.42
N ILE A 57 -2.09 -1.81 2.40
CA ILE A 57 -1.22 -0.62 2.49
C ILE A 57 -1.67 0.28 3.64
N TYR A 58 -2.97 0.56 3.76
CA TYR A 58 -3.50 1.35 4.87
C TYR A 58 -3.23 0.71 6.24
N THR A 59 -3.38 -0.62 6.36
CA THR A 59 -3.06 -1.32 7.61
C THR A 59 -1.59 -1.16 7.98
N VAL A 60 -0.66 -1.37 7.03
CA VAL A 60 0.78 -1.25 7.29
C VAL A 60 1.16 0.19 7.63
N MET A 61 0.64 1.18 6.90
CA MET A 61 0.84 2.59 7.25
C MET A 61 0.37 2.90 8.67
N ARG A 62 -0.77 2.34 9.08
CA ARG A 62 -1.29 2.53 10.43
C ARG A 62 -0.48 1.79 11.50
N GLU A 63 0.04 0.60 11.20
CA GLU A 63 0.96 -0.13 12.08
C GLU A 63 2.24 0.67 12.34
N HIS A 64 2.76 1.36 11.32
CA HIS A 64 3.88 2.29 11.45
C HIS A 64 3.54 3.52 12.30
N GLU A 65 2.40 4.18 12.06
CA GLU A 65 1.95 5.32 12.87
C GLU A 65 1.78 4.97 14.35
N LEU A 66 1.36 3.73 14.65
CA LEU A 66 1.13 3.25 16.01
C LEU A 66 2.41 2.69 16.67
N GLY A 67 3.56 2.69 15.97
CA GLY A 67 4.82 2.16 16.48
C GLY A 67 4.80 0.65 16.78
N ILE A 68 3.83 -0.09 16.22
CA ILE A 68 3.69 -1.54 16.40
C ILE A 68 4.78 -2.28 15.61
N MET A 69 5.27 -1.67 14.53
CA MET A 69 6.45 -2.11 13.81
C MET A 69 7.48 -0.98 13.71
N PRO A 70 8.78 -1.28 13.91
CA PRO A 70 9.83 -0.30 13.71
C PRO A 70 9.85 0.09 12.24
N LEU A 71 9.64 1.38 11.97
CA LEU A 71 9.92 1.92 10.65
C LEU A 71 11.40 1.68 10.35
N ALA A 72 11.73 1.13 9.19
CA ALA A 72 13.12 1.06 8.73
C ALA A 72 13.80 2.46 8.69
N GLY A 73 13.00 3.54 8.75
CA GLY A 73 13.45 4.94 8.85
C GLY A 73 13.36 5.61 10.24
N GLU A 74 12.78 4.99 11.27
CA GLU A 74 12.75 5.57 12.63
C GLU A 74 14.15 5.67 13.27
N SER A 75 15.13 4.95 12.72
CA SER A 75 16.54 5.03 13.09
C SER A 75 17.19 6.37 12.70
N ALA A 76 16.63 7.13 11.74
CA ALA A 76 17.22 8.38 11.27
C ALA A 76 16.67 9.64 11.98
N GLU A 77 15.37 9.68 12.33
CA GLU A 77 14.79 10.84 13.05
C GLU A 77 15.09 10.81 14.56
N LYS A 78 15.05 9.65 15.22
CA LYS A 78 15.45 9.55 16.64
C LYS A 78 16.93 9.88 16.88
N ALA A 79 17.78 9.72 15.87
CA ALA A 79 19.19 10.10 15.94
C ALA A 79 19.42 11.62 15.84
N LYS A 80 18.49 12.38 15.25
CA LYS A 80 18.58 13.85 15.18
C LYS A 80 18.03 14.53 16.44
N GLU A 81 16.98 13.98 17.05
CA GLU A 81 16.39 14.55 18.27
C GLU A 81 17.19 14.23 19.56
N ALA A 82 18.03 13.20 19.55
CA ALA A 82 18.96 12.91 20.66
C ALA A 82 20.28 13.70 20.59
N ALA A 83 20.49 14.49 19.53
CA ALA A 83 21.73 15.24 19.26
C ALA A 83 21.57 16.77 19.43
N GLU A 84 20.40 17.24 19.86
CA GLU A 84 20.14 18.61 20.33
C GLU A 84 19.88 18.59 21.85
#